data_AF-A0A9E3C2P8-F1
#
_entry.id   AF-A0A9E3C2P8-F1
#
_cell.length_a   1.000
_cell.length_b   1.000
_cell.length_c   1.000
_cell.angle_alpha   90.00
_cell.angle_beta   90.00
_cell.angle_gamma   90.00
#
_symmetry.space_group_name_H-M   'P 1'
#
loop_
_entity.id
_entity.type
_entity.pdbx_description
1 polymer ?
#
loop_
_entity_poly.entity_id
_entity_poly.type
_entity_poly.pdbx_seq_one_letter_code
_entity_poly.pdbx_strand_id
1 'polypeptide(L)'
;MGKAQFDYLVNISESAFRSITLATIESYSGVSPPRGKGRPRKYLETYGLLWGYETVLRNGKPCFTVEAATTDVNAERDHTSVTPSKHGLQTMNAIVSAYWPNWRFIGDFHSHPYKPTQAMPRRPFLSKEDIETVEDIESPYPSLGYRVCLLTSIKQMTRRGAKEPEYLGNNAMEWTMHNLRLSLAAWVAQPRARGKRLTLYPLQQRARANRQVWLQAPVHLIHESLGD
;
A
#
# COMPACT_ATOMS: atom_id res chain seq x y z
N MET A 1 -28.05 12.11 -1.22
CA MET A 1 -26.96 12.39 -2.18
C MET A 1 -26.00 11.20 -2.19
N GLY A 2 -25.96 10.43 -3.28
CA GLY A 2 -25.02 9.30 -3.38
C GLY A 2 -23.58 9.81 -3.40
N LYS A 3 -22.68 9.18 -2.61
CA LYS A 3 -21.24 9.47 -2.70
C LYS A 3 -20.79 9.16 -4.13
N ALA A 4 -20.13 10.13 -4.79
CA ALA A 4 -19.59 9.94 -6.13
C ALA A 4 -18.65 8.71 -6.14
N GLN A 5 -18.97 7.75 -7.00
CA GLN A 5 -18.21 6.52 -7.20
C GLN A 5 -17.02 6.80 -8.14
N PHE A 6 -15.82 6.39 -7.76
CA PHE A 6 -14.60 6.51 -8.56
C PHE A 6 -14.05 5.11 -8.81
N ASP A 7 -14.24 4.59 -10.02
CA ASP A 7 -13.78 3.26 -10.39
C ASP A 7 -12.35 3.31 -10.95
N TYR A 8 -11.54 2.31 -10.59
CA TYR A 8 -10.15 2.23 -11.02
C TYR A 8 -9.60 0.82 -10.96
N LEU A 9 -8.43 0.63 -11.58
CA LEU A 9 -7.58 -0.55 -11.43
C LEU A 9 -6.24 -0.14 -10.79
N VAL A 10 -5.78 -0.89 -9.78
CA VAL A 10 -4.38 -0.83 -9.33
C VAL A 10 -3.70 -2.11 -9.76
N ASN A 11 -2.73 -1.98 -10.67
CA ASN A 11 -1.90 -3.07 -11.14
C ASN A 11 -0.55 -3.02 -10.41
N ILE A 12 -0.15 -4.08 -9.74
CA ILE A 12 1.11 -4.14 -8.99
C ILE A 12 2.02 -5.16 -9.68
N SER A 13 3.17 -4.70 -10.16
CA SER A 13 4.19 -5.58 -10.75
C SER A 13 4.65 -6.61 -9.71
N GLU A 14 5.08 -7.77 -10.18
CA GLU A 14 5.62 -8.79 -9.28
C GLU A 14 6.83 -8.25 -8.50
N SER A 15 7.65 -7.41 -9.14
CA SER A 15 8.80 -6.79 -8.48
C SER A 15 8.39 -5.88 -7.33
N ALA A 16 7.42 -4.98 -7.55
CA ALA A 16 6.90 -4.12 -6.50
C ALA A 16 6.26 -4.94 -5.36
N PHE A 17 5.48 -5.97 -5.71
CA PHE A 17 4.86 -6.86 -4.74
C PHE A 17 5.88 -7.59 -3.85
N ARG A 18 6.97 -8.12 -4.45
CA ARG A 18 8.08 -8.74 -3.72
C ARG A 18 8.76 -7.74 -2.78
N SER A 19 9.10 -6.55 -3.27
CA SER A 19 9.74 -5.51 -2.45
C SER A 19 8.89 -5.10 -1.25
N ILE A 20 7.60 -4.84 -1.46
CA ILE A 20 6.65 -4.51 -0.39
C ILE A 20 6.59 -5.64 0.64
N THR A 21 6.44 -6.88 0.17
CA THR A 21 6.33 -8.06 1.04
C THR A 21 7.58 -8.24 1.90
N LEU A 22 8.77 -8.16 1.29
CA LEU A 22 10.03 -8.32 2.01
C LEU A 22 10.26 -7.20 3.02
N ALA A 23 9.99 -5.93 2.65
CA ALA A 23 10.08 -4.80 3.56
C ALA A 23 9.17 -4.95 4.77
N THR A 24 7.92 -5.41 4.56
CA THR A 24 6.96 -5.65 5.63
C THR A 24 7.41 -6.78 6.55
N ILE A 25 7.93 -7.88 6.00
CA ILE A 25 8.47 -9.00 6.80
C ILE A 25 9.69 -8.57 7.62
N GLU A 26 10.63 -7.86 7.00
CA GLU A 26 11.85 -7.38 7.66
C GLU A 26 11.52 -6.48 8.85
N SER A 27 10.63 -5.49 8.65
CA SER A 27 10.22 -4.57 9.71
C SER A 27 9.44 -5.26 10.84
N TYR A 28 8.67 -6.30 10.51
CA TYR A 28 7.91 -7.06 11.48
C TYR A 28 8.77 -8.00 12.33
N SER A 29 9.62 -8.78 11.66
CA SER A 29 10.43 -9.84 12.28
C SER A 29 11.75 -9.32 12.86
N GLY A 30 12.23 -8.18 12.39
CA GLY A 30 13.45 -7.53 12.86
C GLY A 30 13.34 -7.02 14.30
N VAL A 31 14.51 -6.80 14.89
CA VAL A 31 14.65 -6.13 16.19
C VAL A 31 15.42 -4.83 15.95
N SER A 32 14.76 -3.70 16.21
CA SER A 32 15.42 -2.40 16.15
C SER A 32 15.99 -2.01 17.51
N PRO A 33 17.13 -1.28 17.53
CA PRO A 33 17.66 -0.75 18.76
C PRO A 33 16.66 0.20 19.45
N PRO A 34 16.77 0.36 20.78
CA PRO A 34 15.97 1.31 21.52
C PRO A 34 16.22 2.76 21.08
N ARG A 35 15.20 3.61 21.16
CA ARG A 35 15.38 5.07 21.16
C ARG A 35 15.87 5.47 22.56
N GLY A 36 17.17 5.71 22.72
CA GLY A 36 17.77 6.04 24.02
C GLY A 36 17.88 4.84 24.97
N LYS A 37 17.61 5.04 26.27
CA LYS A 37 17.76 4.00 27.33
C LYS A 37 16.64 2.95 27.37
N GLY A 38 15.86 2.82 26.29
CA GLY A 38 14.67 1.96 26.22
C GLY A 38 14.97 0.48 25.96
N ARG A 39 13.91 -0.30 25.72
CA ARG A 39 14.01 -1.69 25.24
C ARG A 39 14.08 -1.75 23.71
N PRO A 40 14.72 -2.79 23.15
CA PRO A 40 14.66 -3.05 21.71
C PRO A 40 13.21 -3.12 21.24
N ARG A 41 12.96 -2.55 20.06
CA ARG A 41 11.62 -2.43 19.48
C ARG A 41 11.40 -3.54 18.46
N LYS A 42 10.17 -4.05 18.37
CA LYS A 42 9.77 -5.17 17.52
C LYS A 42 8.42 -4.87 16.88
N TYR A 43 8.10 -5.59 15.80
CA TYR A 43 6.84 -5.46 15.08
C TYR A 43 6.63 -4.02 14.61
N LEU A 44 7.61 -3.46 13.90
CA LEU A 44 7.56 -2.06 13.48
C LEU A 44 6.79 -1.91 12.17
N GLU A 45 6.10 -0.78 12.03
CA GLU A 45 5.59 -0.34 10.74
C GLU A 45 6.74 -0.12 9.77
N THR A 46 6.54 -0.39 8.50
CA THR A 46 7.43 0.01 7.41
C THR A 46 6.73 1.05 6.55
N TYR A 47 7.50 1.90 5.89
CA TYR A 47 7.01 2.84 4.89
C TYR A 47 7.89 2.79 3.66
N GLY A 48 7.31 3.04 2.49
CA GLY A 48 8.07 3.17 1.27
C GLY A 48 7.31 3.85 0.17
N LEU A 49 8.04 4.14 -0.90
CA LEU A 49 7.60 4.93 -2.03
C LEU A 49 7.25 4.01 -3.20
N LEU A 50 6.24 4.39 -3.96
CA LEU A 50 5.76 3.69 -5.15
C LEU A 50 6.08 4.48 -6.41
N TRP A 51 6.59 3.77 -7.40
CA TRP A 51 6.97 4.30 -8.71
C TRP A 51 6.22 3.58 -9.80
N GLY A 52 5.76 4.32 -10.79
CA GLY A 52 5.06 3.75 -11.93
C GLY A 52 4.35 4.81 -12.75
N TYR A 53 3.19 4.46 -13.30
CA TYR A 53 2.50 5.31 -14.26
C TYR A 53 0.98 5.08 -14.26
N GLU A 54 0.25 6.02 -14.88
CA GLU A 54 -1.20 5.96 -15.05
C GLU A 54 -1.53 5.79 -16.52
N THR A 55 -2.41 4.85 -16.82
CA THR A 55 -3.00 4.63 -18.15
C THR A 55 -4.52 4.66 -18.07
N VAL A 56 -5.17 4.65 -19.23
CA VAL A 56 -6.63 4.56 -19.34
C VAL A 56 -6.97 3.21 -19.95
N LEU A 57 -7.87 2.47 -19.31
CA LEU A 57 -8.40 1.20 -19.79
C LEU A 57 -9.32 1.42 -21.00
N ARG A 58 -9.62 0.35 -21.76
CA ARG A 58 -10.54 0.40 -22.90
C ARG A 58 -11.92 0.95 -22.55
N ASN A 59 -12.38 0.72 -21.31
CA ASN A 59 -13.65 1.22 -20.78
C ASN A 59 -13.57 2.67 -20.25
N GLY A 60 -12.47 3.39 -20.49
CA GLY A 60 -12.26 4.77 -20.06
C GLY A 60 -11.89 4.92 -18.57
N LYS A 61 -11.83 3.84 -17.79
CA LYS A 61 -11.47 3.90 -16.37
C LYS A 61 -9.94 4.00 -16.20
N PRO A 62 -9.44 4.73 -15.18
CA PRO A 62 -8.01 4.83 -14.93
C PRO A 62 -7.41 3.52 -14.40
N CYS A 63 -6.18 3.23 -14.84
CA CYS A 63 -5.33 2.15 -14.33
C CYS A 63 -4.04 2.73 -13.79
N PHE A 64 -3.75 2.48 -12.51
CA PHE A 64 -2.51 2.87 -11.85
C PHE A 64 -1.60 1.66 -11.79
N THR A 65 -0.50 1.69 -12.54
CA THR A 65 0.49 0.63 -12.51
C THR A 65 1.63 1.01 -11.59
N VAL A 66 1.85 0.17 -10.57
CA VAL A 66 2.98 0.23 -9.64
C VAL A 66 4.05 -0.71 -10.17
N GLU A 67 5.11 -0.14 -10.74
CA GLU A 67 6.22 -0.88 -11.34
C GLU A 67 7.31 -1.22 -10.33
N ALA A 68 7.60 -0.30 -9.42
CA ALA A 68 8.60 -0.49 -8.38
C ALA A 68 8.13 0.07 -7.04
N ALA A 69 8.66 -0.53 -5.98
CA ALA A 69 8.48 -0.07 -4.61
C ALA A 69 9.85 -0.01 -3.92
N THR A 70 10.11 1.05 -3.18
CA THR A 70 11.37 1.27 -2.46
C THR A 70 11.10 1.62 -1.01
N THR A 71 11.69 0.90 -0.07
CA THR A 71 11.57 1.20 1.36
C THR A 71 12.21 2.54 1.69
N ASP A 72 11.52 3.38 2.45
CA ASP A 72 12.13 4.57 3.04
C ASP A 72 12.87 4.17 4.31
N VAL A 73 14.15 3.86 4.17
CA VAL A 73 15.02 3.46 5.29
C VAL A 73 15.19 4.57 6.34
N ASN A 74 14.92 5.82 5.96
CA ASN A 74 15.01 6.99 6.82
C ASN A 74 13.68 7.36 7.47
N ALA A 75 12.60 6.62 7.19
CA ALA A 75 11.33 6.84 7.85
C ALA A 75 11.45 6.59 9.36
N GLU A 76 10.84 7.48 10.13
CA GLU A 76 10.69 7.30 11.56
C GLU A 76 9.59 6.29 11.84
N ARG A 77 9.97 5.12 12.38
CA ARG A 77 9.07 3.98 12.54
C ARG A 77 8.88 3.62 14.01
N ASP A 78 7.64 3.33 14.37
CA ASP A 78 7.23 2.69 15.61
C ASP A 78 6.26 1.52 15.32
N HIS A 79 5.71 0.90 16.36
CA HIS A 79 4.75 -0.20 16.25
C HIS A 79 3.38 0.25 15.72
N THR A 80 3.02 1.52 15.93
CA THR A 80 1.69 2.08 15.63
C THR A 80 1.76 3.37 14.84
N SER A 81 2.94 3.71 14.31
CA SER A 81 3.11 4.89 13.50
C SER A 81 4.34 4.78 12.61
N VAL A 82 4.24 5.43 11.46
CA VAL A 82 5.37 5.71 10.61
C VAL A 82 5.29 7.13 10.07
N THR A 83 6.42 7.83 10.05
CA THR A 83 6.53 9.17 9.48
C THR A 83 7.59 9.16 8.38
N PRO A 84 7.21 9.52 7.14
CA PRO A 84 8.13 9.46 6.01
C PRO A 84 9.21 10.54 6.07
N SER A 85 10.37 10.25 5.48
CA SER A 85 11.42 11.22 5.30
C SER A 85 11.04 12.20 4.18
N LYS A 86 10.70 13.44 4.54
CA LYS A 86 10.40 14.50 3.56
C LYS A 86 11.53 14.71 2.57
N HIS A 87 12.77 14.74 3.07
CA HIS A 87 13.97 14.89 2.25
C HIS A 87 14.22 13.67 1.36
N GLY A 88 13.99 12.46 1.91
CA GLY A 88 14.11 11.21 1.16
C GLY A 88 13.15 11.17 -0.03
N LEU A 89 11.88 11.51 0.18
CA LEU A 89 10.86 11.56 -0.87
C LEU A 89 11.25 12.53 -2.00
N GLN A 90 11.60 13.77 -1.66
CA GLN A 90 11.96 14.78 -2.67
C GLN A 90 13.18 14.35 -3.49
N THR A 91 14.22 13.84 -2.81
CA THR A 91 15.46 13.38 -3.45
C THR A 91 15.20 12.20 -4.37
N MET A 92 14.49 11.18 -3.88
CA MET A 92 14.17 9.99 -4.68
C MET A 92 13.28 10.34 -5.88
N ASN A 93 12.30 11.23 -5.70
CA ASN A 93 11.44 11.65 -6.80
C ASN A 93 12.22 12.35 -7.91
N ALA A 94 13.20 13.19 -7.56
CA ALA A 94 14.07 13.84 -8.54
C ALA A 94 14.98 12.82 -9.26
N ILE A 95 15.60 11.89 -8.54
CA ILE A 95 16.52 10.90 -9.11
C ILE A 95 15.77 9.91 -10.01
N VAL A 96 14.70 9.28 -9.51
CA VAL A 96 13.97 8.24 -10.24
C VAL A 96 13.39 8.81 -11.53
N SER A 97 12.79 10.00 -11.48
CA SER A 97 12.21 10.64 -12.66
C SER A 97 13.27 11.04 -13.71
N ALA A 98 14.51 11.31 -13.29
CA ALA A 98 15.60 11.63 -14.21
C ALA A 98 16.16 10.39 -14.94
N TYR A 99 16.27 9.26 -14.24
CA TYR A 99 16.83 8.02 -14.81
C TYR A 99 15.79 7.15 -15.53
N TRP A 100 14.55 7.14 -15.05
CA TRP A 100 13.43 6.40 -15.66
C TRP A 100 12.28 7.36 -15.98
N PRO A 101 12.33 8.07 -17.11
CA PRO A 101 11.36 9.14 -17.43
C PRO A 101 9.93 8.63 -17.62
N ASN A 102 9.75 7.32 -17.84
CA ASN A 102 8.44 6.68 -17.94
C ASN A 102 7.84 6.37 -16.56
N TRP A 103 8.62 6.53 -15.48
CA TRP A 103 8.17 6.35 -14.11
C TRP A 103 8.03 7.70 -13.44
N ARG A 104 7.01 7.81 -12.60
CA ARG A 104 6.81 8.91 -11.68
C ARG A 104 6.50 8.37 -10.30
N PHE A 105 6.67 9.22 -9.29
CA PHE A 105 6.04 8.98 -8.00
C PHE A 105 4.54 8.81 -8.21
N ILE A 106 3.99 7.69 -7.71
CA ILE A 106 2.56 7.39 -7.80
C ILE A 106 1.92 7.21 -6.43
N GLY A 107 2.71 7.13 -5.36
CA GLY A 107 2.22 7.17 -3.99
C GLY A 107 3.08 6.37 -3.04
N ASP A 108 2.50 5.78 -2.01
CA ASP A 108 3.24 5.09 -0.95
C ASP A 108 2.66 3.74 -0.57
N PHE A 109 3.46 2.98 0.17
CA PHE A 109 2.97 1.86 0.95
C PHE A 109 3.42 1.98 2.40
N HIS A 110 2.60 1.45 3.30
CA HIS A 110 3.00 1.23 4.68
C HIS A 110 2.46 -0.09 5.24
N SER A 111 2.84 -0.41 6.47
CA SER A 111 2.38 -1.63 7.14
C SER A 111 1.75 -1.38 8.50
N HIS A 112 0.72 -2.17 8.82
CA HIS A 112 0.15 -2.30 10.15
C HIS A 112 0.53 -3.66 10.75
N PRO A 113 1.51 -3.72 11.65
CA PRO A 113 1.96 -4.95 12.29
C PRO A 113 1.07 -5.31 13.49
N TYR A 114 0.66 -6.58 13.57
CA TYR A 114 -0.10 -7.10 14.70
C TYR A 114 0.77 -8.07 15.50
N LYS A 115 0.83 -7.86 16.82
CA LYS A 115 1.47 -8.80 17.74
C LYS A 115 0.80 -10.19 17.62
N PRO A 116 1.52 -11.29 17.91
CA PRO A 116 0.94 -12.64 17.88
C PRO A 116 -0.36 -12.77 18.69
N THR A 117 -0.46 -12.02 19.80
CA THR A 117 -1.63 -12.00 20.70
C THR A 117 -2.78 -11.13 20.22
N GLN A 118 -2.58 -10.22 19.27
CA GLN A 118 -3.61 -9.30 18.77
C GLN A 118 -4.45 -9.95 17.67
N ALA A 119 -5.73 -9.59 17.58
CA ALA A 119 -6.55 -9.95 16.43
C ALA A 119 -6.16 -9.10 15.23
N MET A 120 -5.79 -9.73 14.12
CA MET A 120 -5.60 -9.06 12.83
C MET A 120 -6.94 -9.04 12.09
N PRO A 121 -7.42 -7.87 11.66
CA PRO A 121 -8.70 -7.74 10.98
C PRO A 121 -8.69 -8.59 9.69
N ARG A 122 -9.87 -9.09 9.31
CA ARG A 122 -9.99 -9.84 8.05
C ARG A 122 -9.71 -8.96 6.83
N ARG A 123 -10.02 -7.66 6.90
CA ARG A 123 -9.78 -6.69 5.85
C ARG A 123 -8.89 -5.58 6.38
N PRO A 124 -7.79 -5.22 5.69
CA PRO A 124 -7.00 -4.05 6.05
C PRO A 124 -7.86 -2.78 6.01
N PHE A 125 -7.55 -1.84 6.88
CA PHE A 125 -8.17 -0.53 6.91
C PHE A 125 -7.11 0.51 7.26
N LEU A 126 -7.20 1.68 6.61
CA LEU A 126 -6.42 2.85 6.97
C LEU A 126 -6.95 3.41 8.30
N SER A 127 -6.03 3.84 9.16
CA SER A 127 -6.35 4.63 10.35
C SER A 127 -6.91 5.99 9.94
N LYS A 128 -7.45 6.73 10.91
CA LYS A 128 -7.91 8.10 10.66
C LYS A 128 -6.73 8.99 10.26
N GLU A 129 -5.61 8.80 10.95
CA GLU A 129 -4.35 9.51 10.78
C GLU A 129 -3.73 9.25 9.40
N ASP A 130 -3.83 8.01 8.88
CA ASP A 130 -3.40 7.67 7.52
C ASP A 130 -4.17 8.49 6.47
N ILE A 131 -5.50 8.57 6.64
CA ILE A 131 -6.37 9.31 5.72
C ILE A 131 -6.06 10.80 5.79
N GLU A 132 -5.98 11.35 7.01
CA GLU A 132 -5.70 12.76 7.24
C GLU A 132 -4.34 13.15 6.66
N THR A 133 -3.31 12.32 6.81
CA THR A 133 -1.96 12.58 6.25
C THR A 133 -2.00 12.76 4.73
N VAL A 134 -2.86 12.01 4.02
CA VAL A 134 -2.99 12.11 2.57
C VAL A 134 -3.91 13.25 2.13
N GLU A 135 -5.00 13.49 2.87
CA GLU A 135 -6.03 14.47 2.52
C GLU A 135 -5.77 15.88 3.06
N ASP A 136 -4.74 16.05 3.90
CA ASP A 136 -4.32 17.34 4.44
C ASP A 136 -4.01 18.33 3.30
N ILE A 137 -4.47 19.57 3.46
CA ILE A 137 -4.27 20.64 2.51
C ILE A 137 -2.80 21.10 2.44
N GLU A 138 -2.05 20.95 3.54
CA GLU A 138 -0.63 21.25 3.64
C GLU A 138 0.26 20.05 3.27
N SER A 139 -0.35 18.92 2.89
CA SER A 139 0.39 17.75 2.41
C SER A 139 1.14 18.08 1.11
N PRO A 140 2.40 17.61 0.92
CA PRO A 140 3.12 17.78 -0.33
C PRO A 140 2.56 16.88 -1.45
N TYR A 141 1.77 15.87 -1.10
CA TYR A 141 1.31 14.81 -2.01
C TYR A 141 0.52 15.27 -3.25
N PRO A 142 -0.37 16.28 -3.20
CA PRO A 142 -1.02 16.77 -4.40
C PRO A 142 -0.02 17.29 -5.44
N SER A 143 1.01 18.02 -5.00
CA SER A 143 2.05 18.57 -5.89
C SER A 143 2.98 17.50 -6.47
N LEU A 144 3.13 16.37 -5.77
CA LEU A 144 3.94 15.24 -6.20
C LEU A 144 3.17 14.26 -7.09
N GLY A 145 1.86 14.47 -7.29
CA GLY A 145 1.04 13.58 -8.12
C GLY A 145 0.72 12.24 -7.45
N TYR A 146 0.61 12.23 -6.12
CA TYR A 146 0.22 11.05 -5.33
C TYR A 146 -1.14 10.51 -5.77
N ARG A 147 -1.22 9.20 -6.03
CA ARG A 147 -2.44 8.51 -6.47
C ARG A 147 -2.72 7.21 -5.75
N VAL A 148 -1.73 6.43 -5.32
CA VAL A 148 -1.93 5.07 -4.80
C VAL A 148 -1.42 5.00 -3.37
N CYS A 149 -2.28 4.55 -2.45
CA CYS A 149 -1.91 4.18 -1.09
C CYS A 149 -2.05 2.67 -0.94
N LEU A 150 -0.97 1.99 -0.58
CA LEU A 150 -0.97 0.54 -0.33
C LEU A 150 -0.76 0.26 1.17
N LEU A 151 -1.66 -0.49 1.78
CA LEU A 151 -1.50 -0.93 3.17
C LEU A 151 -1.25 -2.43 3.24
N THR A 152 -0.18 -2.81 3.95
CA THR A 152 0.05 -4.21 4.31
C THR A 152 -0.27 -4.50 5.77
N SER A 153 -1.09 -5.49 6.07
CA SER A 153 -1.22 -6.01 7.44
C SER A 153 -0.38 -7.27 7.59
N ILE A 154 0.30 -7.43 8.73
CA ILE A 154 1.12 -8.62 9.00
C ILE A 154 0.95 -9.13 10.43
N LYS A 155 0.88 -10.46 10.58
CA LYS A 155 0.83 -11.12 11.88
C LYS A 155 1.54 -12.47 11.86
N GLN A 156 2.29 -12.78 12.91
CA GLN A 156 2.75 -14.14 13.19
C GLN A 156 1.63 -15.02 13.76
N MET A 157 1.45 -16.15 13.11
CA MET A 157 0.53 -17.23 13.46
C MET A 157 1.25 -18.26 14.36
N THR A 158 0.48 -18.99 15.17
CA THR A 158 0.99 -20.05 16.04
C THR A 158 1.47 -21.28 15.26
N ARG A 159 0.95 -21.48 14.05
CA ARG A 159 1.31 -22.57 13.13
C ARG A 159 1.51 -22.02 11.73
N ARG A 160 2.24 -22.77 10.91
CA ARG A 160 2.38 -22.50 9.47
C ARG A 160 0.99 -22.45 8.83
N GLY A 161 0.75 -21.41 8.04
CA GLY A 161 -0.44 -21.32 7.19
C GLY A 161 -0.20 -22.06 5.88
N ALA A 162 -1.23 -22.73 5.37
CA ALA A 162 -1.25 -23.33 4.03
C ALA A 162 -2.16 -22.53 3.08
N LYS A 163 -2.43 -21.25 3.42
CA LYS A 163 -3.38 -20.44 2.68
C LYS A 163 -2.69 -19.86 1.44
N GLU A 164 -3.13 -20.35 0.28
CA GLU A 164 -2.83 -19.76 -1.02
C GLU A 164 -3.39 -18.33 -1.10
N PRO A 165 -2.80 -17.46 -1.95
CA PRO A 165 -3.30 -16.11 -2.17
C PRO A 165 -4.79 -16.08 -2.54
N GLU A 166 -5.58 -15.32 -1.79
CA GLU A 166 -7.01 -15.15 -1.99
C GLU A 166 -7.35 -13.65 -1.98
N TYR A 167 -8.17 -13.21 -2.93
CA TYR A 167 -8.73 -11.87 -2.89
C TYR A 167 -9.77 -11.72 -1.77
N LEU A 168 -9.63 -10.65 -1.00
CA LEU A 168 -10.53 -10.25 0.07
C LEU A 168 -11.51 -9.17 -0.43
N GLY A 169 -12.30 -9.51 -1.44
CA GLY A 169 -13.13 -8.55 -2.17
C GLY A 169 -12.35 -7.92 -3.33
N ASN A 170 -12.58 -6.64 -3.59
CA ASN A 170 -12.12 -5.98 -4.81
C ASN A 170 -10.74 -5.31 -4.67
N ASN A 171 -10.37 -4.89 -3.46
CA ASN A 171 -9.22 -4.03 -3.26
C ASN A 171 -8.14 -4.63 -2.35
N ALA A 172 -8.24 -5.91 -1.99
CA ALA A 172 -7.32 -6.53 -1.07
C ALA A 172 -7.05 -8.00 -1.42
N MET A 173 -5.86 -8.47 -1.08
CA MET A 173 -5.44 -9.88 -1.17
C MET A 173 -4.83 -10.31 0.16
N GLU A 174 -5.02 -11.56 0.54
CA GLU A 174 -4.40 -12.19 1.69
C GLU A 174 -3.67 -13.46 1.28
N TRP A 175 -2.52 -13.70 1.89
CA TRP A 175 -1.74 -14.91 1.68
C TRP A 175 -0.98 -15.28 2.95
N THR A 176 -0.40 -16.47 2.97
CA THR A 176 0.51 -16.90 4.03
C THR A 176 1.90 -17.17 3.49
N MET A 177 2.91 -16.73 4.23
CA MET A 177 4.32 -17.06 3.99
C MET A 177 4.88 -17.65 5.27
N HIS A 178 5.17 -18.96 5.26
CA HIS A 178 5.54 -19.69 6.47
C HIS A 178 4.45 -19.56 7.57
N ASN A 179 4.80 -19.04 8.74
CA ASN A 179 3.89 -18.75 9.86
C ASN A 179 3.47 -17.28 9.90
N LEU A 180 3.63 -16.53 8.81
CA LEU A 180 3.17 -15.15 8.71
C LEU A 180 1.90 -15.10 7.86
N ARG A 181 0.86 -14.45 8.40
CA ARG A 181 -0.33 -14.05 7.66
C ARG A 181 -0.12 -12.61 7.20
N LEU A 182 -0.26 -12.38 5.90
CA LEU A 182 -0.15 -11.06 5.29
C LEU A 182 -1.42 -10.73 4.53
N SER A 183 -1.74 -9.45 4.46
CA SER A 183 -2.67 -8.93 3.47
C SER A 183 -2.19 -7.60 2.92
N LEU A 184 -2.55 -7.31 1.68
CA LEU A 184 -2.25 -6.08 0.97
C LEU A 184 -3.57 -5.50 0.47
N ALA A 185 -3.79 -4.21 0.70
CA ALA A 185 -4.95 -3.49 0.22
C ALA A 185 -4.55 -2.19 -0.47
N ALA A 186 -5.35 -1.76 -1.43
CA ALA A 186 -5.14 -0.53 -2.19
C ALA A 186 -6.27 0.48 -2.00
N TRP A 187 -5.88 1.75 -1.99
CA TRP A 187 -6.74 2.93 -2.09
C TRP A 187 -6.18 3.86 -3.17
N VAL A 188 -7.06 4.61 -3.83
CA VAL A 188 -6.64 5.63 -4.79
C VAL A 188 -7.07 7.02 -4.34
N ALA A 189 -6.11 7.95 -4.35
CA ALA A 189 -6.32 9.36 -4.16
C ALA A 189 -6.77 10.01 -5.47
N GLN A 190 -7.89 10.73 -5.42
CA GLN A 190 -8.36 11.56 -6.52
C GLN A 190 -8.07 13.04 -6.21
N PRO A 191 -7.46 13.78 -7.14
CA PRO A 191 -7.34 15.22 -7.03
C PRO A 191 -8.70 15.92 -6.95
N ARG A 192 -8.84 16.83 -6.00
CA ARG A 192 -9.99 17.71 -5.77
C ARG A 192 -9.51 19.17 -5.73
N ALA A 193 -10.46 20.12 -5.75
CA ALA A 193 -10.16 21.55 -5.65
C ALA A 193 -9.05 22.03 -6.62
N ARG A 194 -9.19 21.69 -7.92
CA ARG A 194 -8.18 21.97 -8.96
C ARG A 194 -6.79 21.37 -8.67
N GLY A 195 -6.75 20.22 -8.01
CA GLY A 195 -5.51 19.50 -7.69
C GLY A 195 -4.81 19.96 -6.42
N LYS A 196 -5.40 20.90 -5.65
CA LYS A 196 -4.82 21.36 -4.39
C LYS A 196 -5.05 20.42 -3.21
N ARG A 197 -6.01 19.51 -3.33
CA ARG A 197 -6.35 18.55 -2.29
C ARG A 197 -6.50 17.16 -2.88
N LEU A 198 -6.28 16.16 -2.06
CA LEU A 198 -6.59 14.77 -2.38
C LEU A 198 -7.78 14.30 -1.56
N THR A 199 -8.51 13.35 -2.12
CA THR A 199 -9.49 12.55 -1.38
C THR A 199 -9.20 11.10 -1.69
N LEU A 200 -8.99 10.30 -0.65
CA LEU A 200 -8.82 8.86 -0.76
C LEU A 200 -10.19 8.22 -0.96
N TYR A 201 -10.30 7.42 -2.02
CA TYR A 201 -11.50 6.65 -2.30
C TYR A 201 -11.30 5.23 -1.79
N PRO A 202 -11.89 4.87 -0.63
CA PRO A 202 -12.08 3.47 -0.31
C PRO A 202 -13.05 2.89 -1.34
N LEU A 203 -12.68 1.77 -1.95
CA LEU A 203 -13.59 1.10 -2.88
C LEU A 203 -14.82 0.60 -2.14
N GLN A 204 -16.01 0.94 -2.63
CA GLN A 204 -17.25 0.48 -2.03
C GLN A 204 -17.42 -1.02 -2.25
N GLN A 205 -17.82 -1.68 -1.17
CA GLN A 205 -17.98 -3.12 -1.09
C GLN A 205 -19.10 -3.60 -2.03
N ARG A 206 -18.81 -4.57 -2.89
CA ARG A 206 -19.82 -5.50 -3.42
C ARG A 206 -19.44 -6.94 -3.11
N ALA A 207 -20.47 -7.76 -2.91
CA ALA A 207 -20.37 -9.12 -2.41
C ALA A 207 -19.77 -10.09 -3.44
N ARG A 208 -18.95 -11.02 -2.91
CA ARG A 208 -18.50 -12.32 -3.44
C ARG A 208 -18.23 -12.42 -4.95
N ALA A 209 -16.94 -12.36 -5.29
CA ALA A 209 -16.35 -13.27 -6.27
C ALA A 209 -15.01 -13.77 -5.72
N ASN A 210 -14.97 -15.02 -5.23
CA ASN A 210 -13.71 -15.67 -4.85
C ASN A 210 -12.94 -15.97 -6.15
N ARG A 211 -11.85 -15.25 -6.41
CA ARG A 211 -10.88 -15.59 -7.45
C ARG A 211 -9.58 -16.06 -6.78
N GLN A 212 -9.11 -17.24 -7.15
CA GLN A 212 -7.76 -17.73 -6.80
C GLN A 212 -6.74 -17.03 -7.70
N VAL A 213 -5.57 -16.66 -7.16
CA VAL A 213 -4.47 -16.04 -7.91
C VAL A 213 -3.27 -16.97 -7.91
N TRP A 214 -2.74 -17.25 -9.08
CA TRP A 214 -1.43 -17.86 -9.24
C TRP A 214 -0.37 -16.74 -9.33
N LEU A 215 0.66 -16.79 -8.48
CA LEU A 215 1.73 -15.78 -8.35
C LEU A 215 2.68 -15.68 -9.59
N GLN A 216 2.27 -16.18 -10.76
CA GLN A 216 3.06 -16.10 -12.01
C GLN A 216 2.62 -14.94 -12.93
N ALA A 217 1.73 -14.07 -12.45
CA ALA A 217 1.21 -12.90 -13.16
C ALA A 217 1.25 -11.65 -12.23
N PRO A 218 1.24 -10.42 -12.77
CA PRO A 218 1.09 -9.22 -11.95
C PRO A 218 -0.14 -9.29 -11.05
N VAL A 219 -0.04 -8.74 -9.84
CA VAL A 219 -1.14 -8.73 -8.87
C VAL A 219 -2.09 -7.60 -9.25
N HIS A 220 -3.34 -7.96 -9.57
CA HIS A 220 -4.38 -7.00 -9.95
C HIS A 220 -5.34 -6.75 -8.79
N LEU A 221 -5.38 -5.53 -8.26
CA LEU A 221 -6.40 -5.10 -7.30
C LEU A 221 -7.46 -4.28 -8.06
N ILE A 222 -8.63 -4.87 -8.28
CA ILE A 222 -9.60 -4.45 -9.30
C ILE A 222 -10.86 -3.86 -8.67
N HIS A 223 -11.30 -2.66 -9.06
CA HIS A 223 -12.68 -2.21 -8.85
C HIS A 223 -13.58 -2.52 -10.06
N GLU A 224 -14.37 -3.61 -9.94
CA GLU A 224 -15.39 -4.13 -10.90
C GLU A 224 -14.92 -4.94 -12.12
N SER A 225 -15.84 -5.79 -12.60
CA SER A 225 -15.69 -6.73 -13.71
C SER A 225 -15.22 -6.01 -14.97
N LEU A 226 -13.99 -6.32 -15.40
CA LEU A 226 -13.57 -6.14 -16.77
C LEU A 226 -14.49 -7.03 -17.61
N GLY A 227 -15.54 -6.42 -18.20
CA GLY A 227 -16.20 -7.01 -19.35
C GLY A 227 -15.19 -7.06 -20.49
N ASP A 228 -15.22 -8.16 -21.25
CA ASP A 228 -14.36 -8.38 -22.41
C ASP A 228 -14.35 -7.20 -23.40
#